data_AF-A0A814EMR5-F1
#
_entry.id   AF-A0A814EMR5-F1
#
_cell.length_a   1.000
_cell.length_b   1.000
_cell.length_c   1.000
_cell.angle_alpha   90.00
_cell.angle_beta   90.00
_cell.angle_gamma   90.00
#
_symmetry.space_group_name_H-M   'P 1'
#
loop_
_entity.id
_entity.type
_entity.pdbx_description
1 polymer ?
#
loop_
_entity_poly.entity_id
_entity_poly.type
_entity_poly.pdbx_seq_one_letter_code
_entity_poly.pdbx_strand_id
1 'polypeptide(L)'
;MPKKTRSKNKSHSGVDKQGKVLKTKRKTKDLDEVQKTMAAETARQLLNQPIDYDVPGAGQHYCLYCSKYFIDEHNLQHHIKGKFHKRRVKDLKTEAYTLEEAERAAGKGQYRAPRPIDVPSDQNKLYQMDTDAVEDVISS
;
A
#
# COMPACT_ATOMS: atom_id res chain seq x y z
N MET A 1 59.95 -0.85 3.17
CA MET A 1 58.66 -1.33 3.73
C MET A 1 57.72 -0.14 3.85
N PRO A 2 56.62 -0.05 3.08
CA PRO A 2 55.71 1.10 3.19
C PRO A 2 54.87 1.01 4.49
N LYS A 3 54.86 2.12 5.24
CA LYS A 3 54.20 2.26 6.55
C LYS A 3 52.67 2.19 6.40
N LYS A 4 51.99 1.37 7.22
CA LYS A 4 50.52 1.42 7.35
C LYS A 4 50.10 2.80 7.83
N THR A 5 49.54 3.63 6.95
CA THR A 5 48.87 4.86 7.37
C THR A 5 47.50 4.47 7.92
N ARG A 6 47.24 4.82 9.19
CA ARG A 6 45.95 4.56 9.83
C ARG A 6 44.92 5.54 9.27
N SER A 7 44.29 5.18 8.14
CA SER A 7 43.12 5.90 7.66
C SER A 7 41.96 5.67 8.64
N LYS A 8 41.82 6.56 9.61
CA LYS A 8 40.55 6.74 10.33
C LYS A 8 39.69 7.67 9.48
N ASN A 9 39.14 7.15 8.39
CA ASN A 9 38.11 7.88 7.67
C ASN A 9 36.82 7.83 8.50
N LYS A 10 36.49 9.00 9.04
CA LYS A 10 35.37 9.32 9.90
C LYS A 10 34.09 8.68 9.34
N SER A 11 33.56 7.68 10.03
CA SER A 11 32.25 7.12 9.73
C SER A 11 31.19 8.19 10.01
N HIS A 12 30.70 8.85 8.96
CA HIS A 12 29.38 9.47 9.03
C HIS A 12 28.36 8.32 9.12
N SER A 13 28.12 7.85 10.34
CA SER A 13 26.99 6.98 10.63
C SER A 13 25.75 7.70 10.09
N GLY A 14 25.01 7.06 9.19
CA GLY A 14 23.86 7.62 8.47
C GLY A 14 22.62 7.80 9.34
N VAL A 15 22.80 8.38 10.54
CA VAL A 15 21.76 8.56 11.57
C VAL A 15 20.66 9.54 11.11
N ASP A 16 20.87 10.25 10.02
CA ASP A 16 19.97 11.27 9.45
C ASP A 16 19.06 10.75 8.30
N LYS A 17 19.12 9.45 7.95
CA LYS A 17 18.32 8.91 6.84
C LYS A 17 16.84 8.72 7.19
N GLN A 18 16.53 8.28 8.41
CA GLN A 18 15.15 8.04 8.84
C GLN A 18 14.34 9.34 8.89
N GLY A 19 14.92 10.41 9.42
CA GLY A 19 14.29 11.74 9.44
C GLY A 19 14.04 12.33 8.05
N LYS A 20 14.74 11.87 6.99
CA LYS A 20 14.46 12.26 5.58
C LYS A 20 13.30 11.50 4.97
N VAL A 21 13.06 10.26 5.42
CA VAL A 21 11.96 9.41 4.95
C VAL A 21 10.66 9.79 5.66
N LEU A 22 10.73 10.04 6.96
CA LEU A 22 9.58 10.38 7.81
C LEU A 22 9.08 11.83 7.63
N LYS A 23 9.60 12.58 6.66
CA LYS A 23 9.12 13.96 6.41
C LYS A 23 7.71 13.93 5.82
N THR A 24 6.89 14.89 6.25
CA THR A 24 5.51 15.08 5.78
C THR A 24 5.39 15.10 4.25
N LYS A 25 6.29 15.80 3.56
CA LYS A 25 6.33 15.89 2.08
C LYS A 25 6.59 14.57 1.32
N ARG A 26 6.95 13.49 2.03
CA ARG A 26 7.22 12.14 1.46
C ARG A 26 6.38 11.06 2.13
N LYS A 27 5.38 11.47 2.90
CA LYS A 27 4.53 10.55 3.66
C LYS A 27 3.67 9.73 2.70
N THR A 28 3.62 8.42 2.92
CA THR A 28 2.72 7.50 2.21
C THR A 28 1.36 7.43 2.91
N LYS A 29 0.34 6.92 2.22
CA LYS A 29 -0.99 6.71 2.81
C LYS A 29 -0.92 5.74 4.00
N ASP A 30 -1.67 6.09 5.05
CA ASP A 30 -1.74 5.30 6.28
C ASP A 30 -2.69 4.08 6.11
N LEU A 31 -2.70 3.15 7.06
CA LEU A 31 -3.44 1.88 6.94
C LEU A 31 -4.97 2.08 6.94
N ASP A 32 -5.46 3.01 7.75
CA ASP A 32 -6.87 3.38 7.87
C ASP A 32 -7.39 4.07 6.60
N GLU A 33 -6.58 4.93 5.99
CA GLU A 33 -6.87 5.52 4.68
C GLU A 33 -6.98 4.45 3.60
N VAL A 34 -6.05 3.48 3.59
CA VAL A 34 -6.08 2.38 2.63
C VAL A 34 -7.32 1.50 2.84
N GLN A 35 -7.71 1.20 4.08
CA GLN A 35 -8.94 0.45 4.35
C GLN A 35 -10.19 1.16 3.82
N LYS A 36 -10.26 2.50 3.88
CA LYS A 36 -11.35 3.27 3.25
C LYS A 36 -11.34 3.15 1.73
N THR A 37 -10.16 3.18 1.11
CA THR A 37 -10.04 3.00 -0.35
C THR A 37 -10.37 1.58 -0.83
N MET A 38 -10.31 0.59 0.06
CA MET A 38 -10.70 -0.79 -0.26
C MET A 38 -12.21 -1.01 -0.34
N ALA A 39 -13.02 -0.05 0.11
CA ALA A 39 -14.47 -0.11 -0.10
C ALA A 39 -14.78 -0.22 -1.61
N ALA A 40 -15.75 -1.06 -1.96
CA ALA A 40 -15.98 -1.48 -3.34
C ALA A 40 -16.17 -0.32 -4.33
N GLU A 41 -16.86 0.74 -3.89
CA GLU A 41 -17.12 1.93 -4.72
C GLU A 41 -15.82 2.66 -5.07
N THR A 42 -15.01 2.99 -4.06
CA THR A 42 -13.73 3.68 -4.22
C THR A 42 -12.73 2.81 -4.98
N ALA A 43 -12.72 1.50 -4.70
CA ALA A 43 -11.83 0.55 -5.35
C ALA A 43 -12.10 0.50 -6.86
N ARG A 44 -13.37 0.42 -7.28
CA ARG A 44 -13.74 0.44 -8.71
C ARG A 44 -13.30 1.71 -9.42
N GLN A 45 -13.47 2.86 -8.79
CA GLN A 45 -13.04 4.14 -9.34
C GLN A 45 -11.52 4.24 -9.49
N LEU A 46 -10.77 3.69 -8.52
CA LEU A 46 -9.31 3.72 -8.52
C LEU A 46 -8.67 2.70 -9.47
N LEU A 47 -9.38 1.61 -9.76
CA LEU A 47 -8.95 0.62 -10.75
C LEU A 47 -9.26 1.12 -12.17
N ASN A 48 -10.46 1.65 -12.40
CA ASN A 48 -10.89 2.18 -13.69
C ASN A 48 -10.67 3.69 -13.80
N GLN A 49 -9.43 4.14 -13.53
CA GLN A 49 -9.09 5.55 -13.64
C GLN A 49 -9.02 6.02 -15.10
N PRO A 50 -9.36 7.30 -15.38
CA PRO A 50 -9.08 7.89 -16.68
C PRO A 50 -7.56 7.97 -16.92
N ILE A 51 -7.18 7.96 -18.19
CA ILE A 51 -5.78 8.05 -18.62
C ILE A 51 -5.20 9.39 -18.17
N ASP A 52 -4.19 9.34 -17.30
CA ASP A 52 -3.48 10.52 -16.78
C ASP A 52 -1.98 10.41 -17.09
N TYR A 53 -1.45 11.34 -17.89
CA TYR A 53 -0.06 11.29 -18.37
C TYR A 53 0.96 11.75 -17.33
N ASP A 54 0.55 12.41 -16.24
CA ASP A 54 1.47 12.88 -15.19
C ASP A 54 1.89 11.74 -14.24
N VAL A 55 1.14 10.63 -14.25
CA VAL A 55 1.41 9.45 -13.42
C VAL A 55 2.02 8.31 -14.26
N PRO A 56 2.86 7.44 -13.64
CA PRO A 56 3.48 6.35 -14.39
C PRO A 56 2.42 5.32 -14.83
N GLY A 57 2.62 4.75 -16.02
CA GLY A 57 1.68 3.78 -16.61
C GLY A 57 0.32 4.39 -16.94
N ALA A 58 0.26 5.70 -17.11
CA ALA A 58 -0.94 6.48 -17.41
C ALA A 58 -2.13 6.25 -16.44
N GLY A 59 -1.83 5.86 -15.18
CA GLY A 59 -2.84 5.59 -14.15
C GLY A 59 -3.47 4.20 -14.21
N GLN A 60 -3.17 3.40 -15.25
CA GLN A 60 -3.84 2.13 -15.51
C GLN A 60 -3.37 0.99 -14.60
N HIS A 61 -2.07 0.95 -14.28
CA HIS A 61 -1.50 -0.13 -13.47
C HIS A 61 -1.32 0.31 -12.01
N TYR A 62 -2.40 0.23 -11.23
CA TYR A 62 -2.44 0.68 -9.84
C TYR A 62 -2.58 -0.47 -8.83
N CYS A 63 -1.81 -0.40 -7.74
CA CYS A 63 -1.98 -1.30 -6.60
C CYS A 63 -2.74 -0.61 -5.46
N LEU A 64 -3.94 -1.10 -5.12
CA LEU A 64 -4.79 -0.58 -4.05
C LEU A 64 -4.08 -0.61 -2.68
N TYR A 65 -3.58 -1.78 -2.25
CA TYR A 65 -3.02 -1.98 -0.90
C TYR A 65 -1.75 -1.17 -0.61
N CYS A 66 -0.90 -0.99 -1.61
CA CYS A 66 0.34 -0.21 -1.49
C CYS A 66 0.20 1.23 -1.98
N SER A 67 -0.94 1.58 -2.59
CA SER A 67 -1.24 2.89 -3.15
C SER A 67 -0.11 3.41 -4.05
N LYS A 68 0.29 2.57 -5.01
CA LYS A 68 1.42 2.83 -5.91
C LYS A 68 1.06 2.52 -7.35
N TYR A 69 1.44 3.42 -8.25
CA TYR A 69 1.35 3.25 -9.69
C TYR A 69 2.60 2.56 -10.25
N PHE A 70 2.39 1.73 -11.25
CA PHE A 70 3.41 1.00 -11.99
C PHE A 70 3.35 1.36 -13.47
N ILE A 71 4.45 1.11 -14.19
CA ILE A 71 4.56 1.46 -15.61
C ILE A 71 3.86 0.43 -16.50
N ASP A 72 4.01 -0.87 -16.16
CA ASP A 72 3.48 -1.99 -16.93
C ASP A 72 2.77 -3.01 -16.02
N GLU A 73 1.92 -3.84 -16.61
CA GLU A 73 1.26 -4.94 -15.93
C GLU A 73 2.26 -5.96 -15.33
N HIS A 74 3.33 -6.28 -16.04
CA HIS A 74 4.36 -7.22 -15.56
C HIS A 74 4.98 -6.76 -14.22
N ASN A 75 5.21 -5.46 -14.10
CA ASN A 75 5.75 -4.85 -12.88
C ASN A 75 4.75 -4.93 -11.72
N LEU A 76 3.46 -4.75 -11.99
CA LEU A 76 2.38 -4.92 -11.01
C LEU A 76 2.30 -6.38 -10.53
N GLN A 77 2.32 -7.35 -11.45
CA GLN A 77 2.28 -8.77 -11.09
C GLN A 77 3.50 -9.19 -10.26
N HIS A 78 4.70 -8.71 -10.60
CA HIS A 78 5.90 -8.95 -9.80
C HIS A 78 5.80 -8.31 -8.41
N HIS A 79 5.24 -7.10 -8.31
CA HIS A 79 5.00 -6.43 -7.04
C HIS A 79 4.09 -7.25 -6.10
N ILE A 80 2.97 -7.78 -6.61
CA ILE A 80 2.00 -8.57 -5.84
C ILE A 80 2.65 -9.82 -5.25
N LYS A 81 3.50 -10.50 -6.04
CA LYS A 81 4.24 -11.70 -5.59
C LYS A 81 5.30 -11.38 -4.52
N GLY A 82 5.74 -10.13 -4.44
CA GLY A 82 6.80 -9.64 -3.57
C GLY A 82 6.46 -9.66 -2.07
N LYS A 83 7.52 -9.71 -1.24
CA LYS A 83 7.40 -9.78 0.23
C LYS A 83 6.75 -8.55 0.86
N PHE A 84 7.06 -7.36 0.34
CA PHE A 84 6.52 -6.09 0.87
C PHE A 84 5.01 -6.01 0.72
N HIS A 85 4.49 -6.42 -0.45
CA HIS A 85 3.06 -6.48 -0.71
C HIS A 85 2.36 -7.45 0.23
N LYS A 86 2.88 -8.69 0.32
CA LYS A 86 2.35 -9.72 1.22
C LYS A 86 2.35 -9.28 2.69
N ARG A 87 3.36 -8.50 3.11
CA ARG A 87 3.39 -7.90 4.45
C ARG A 87 2.27 -6.86 4.61
N ARG A 88 2.10 -5.95 3.65
CA ARG A 88 1.03 -4.95 3.68
C ARG A 88 -0.36 -5.59 3.72
N VAL A 89 -0.59 -6.64 2.95
CA VAL A 89 -1.85 -7.41 2.99
C VAL A 89 -2.08 -8.01 4.37
N LYS A 90 -1.05 -8.54 5.03
CA LYS A 90 -1.18 -9.05 6.41
C LYS A 90 -1.53 -7.93 7.40
N ASP A 91 -0.92 -6.76 7.26
CA ASP A 91 -1.20 -5.61 8.12
C ASP A 91 -2.66 -5.12 7.95
N LEU A 92 -3.21 -5.21 6.73
CA LEU A 92 -4.59 -4.81 6.42
C LEU A 92 -5.66 -5.81 6.86
N LYS A 93 -5.30 -7.06 7.16
CA LYS A 93 -6.23 -8.08 7.68
C LYS A 93 -6.72 -7.77 9.09
N THR A 94 -6.07 -6.87 9.79
CA THR A 94 -6.53 -6.37 11.09
C THR A 94 -7.14 -4.99 10.93
N GLU A 95 -8.25 -4.73 11.63
CA GLU A 95 -8.85 -3.39 11.73
C GLU A 95 -7.77 -2.35 12.10
N ALA A 96 -7.71 -1.24 11.35
CA ALA A 96 -6.71 -0.22 11.57
C ALA A 96 -6.97 0.51 12.89
N TYR A 97 -5.88 0.94 13.53
CA TYR A 97 -5.95 1.72 14.75
C TYR A 97 -6.66 3.06 14.53
N THR A 98 -7.60 3.39 15.40
CA THR A 98 -8.40 4.62 15.31
C THR A 98 -8.27 5.47 16.57
N LEU A 99 -8.62 6.76 16.46
CA LEU A 99 -8.65 7.67 17.61
C LEU A 99 -9.60 7.19 18.71
N GLU A 100 -10.75 6.62 18.35
CA GLU A 100 -11.73 6.08 19.31
C GLU A 100 -11.13 4.94 20.15
N GLU A 101 -10.29 4.12 19.54
CA GLU A 101 -9.55 3.07 20.25
C GLU A 101 -8.55 3.66 21.25
N ALA A 102 -7.86 4.74 20.86
CA ALA A 102 -6.95 5.47 21.75
C ALA A 102 -7.68 6.04 22.97
N GLU A 103 -8.83 6.69 22.76
CA GLU A 103 -9.63 7.29 23.82
C GLU A 103 -10.19 6.24 24.78
N ARG A 104 -10.64 5.11 24.23
CA ARG A 104 -11.08 3.96 25.01
C ARG A 104 -9.96 3.39 25.88
N ALA A 105 -8.75 3.27 25.35
CA ALA A 105 -7.57 2.84 26.12
C ALA A 105 -7.22 3.85 27.23
N ALA A 106 -7.47 5.14 27.01
CA ALA A 106 -7.35 6.19 28.03
C ALA A 106 -8.50 6.20 29.06
N GLY A 107 -9.43 5.24 29.00
CA GLY A 107 -10.54 5.11 29.94
C GLY A 107 -11.84 5.79 29.52
N LYS A 108 -11.93 6.37 28.31
CA LYS A 108 -13.14 7.01 27.78
C LYS A 108 -14.07 6.05 27.02
N GLY A 109 -14.11 4.76 27.40
CA GLY A 109 -14.98 3.77 26.72
C GLY A 109 -14.78 2.34 27.20
N GLN A 110 -15.41 1.39 26.49
CA GLN A 110 -15.35 -0.05 26.78
C GLN A 110 -14.41 -0.78 25.83
N TYR A 111 -13.55 -1.67 26.35
CA TYR A 111 -12.64 -2.49 25.54
C TYR A 111 -13.36 -3.25 24.41
N ARG A 112 -12.80 -3.23 23.20
CA ARG A 112 -13.20 -4.11 22.09
C ARG A 112 -11.94 -4.67 21.44
N ALA A 113 -11.94 -5.96 21.15
CA ALA A 113 -10.86 -6.60 20.42
C ALA A 113 -10.88 -6.21 18.93
N PRO A 114 -9.72 -6.11 18.26
CA PRO A 114 -9.63 -5.80 16.84
C PRO A 114 -10.29 -6.90 16.02
N ARG A 115 -11.10 -6.52 15.03
CA ARG A 115 -11.78 -7.49 14.16
C ARG A 115 -10.88 -7.91 12.99
N PRO A 116 -10.91 -9.20 12.60
CA PRO A 116 -10.29 -9.62 11.35
C PRO A 116 -11.10 -9.11 10.15
N ILE A 117 -10.39 -8.69 9.12
CA ILE A 117 -10.93 -8.25 7.83
C ILE A 117 -10.45 -9.23 6.77
N ASP A 118 -11.39 -9.71 5.96
CA ASP A 118 -11.08 -10.59 4.84
C ASP A 118 -10.53 -9.80 3.66
N VAL A 119 -9.19 -9.77 3.57
CA VAL A 119 -8.46 -9.10 2.48
C VAL A 119 -7.96 -10.14 1.47
N PRO A 120 -8.44 -10.12 0.20
CA PRO A 120 -7.88 -10.94 -0.86
C PRO A 120 -6.39 -10.64 -1.07
N SER A 121 -5.58 -11.68 -1.29
CA SER A 121 -4.13 -11.47 -1.48
C SER A 121 -3.78 -11.00 -2.90
N ASP A 122 -4.63 -11.28 -3.88
CA ASP A 122 -4.35 -11.04 -5.29
C ASP A 122 -5.38 -10.07 -5.86
N GLN A 123 -4.93 -8.88 -6.25
CA GLN A 123 -5.79 -7.82 -6.81
C GLN A 123 -6.37 -8.18 -8.18
N ASN A 124 -5.70 -9.05 -8.95
CA ASN A 124 -6.17 -9.51 -10.26
C ASN A 124 -7.52 -10.25 -10.17
N LYS A 125 -7.85 -10.84 -9.01
CA LYS A 125 -9.13 -11.54 -8.84
C LYS A 125 -10.33 -10.58 -8.84
N LEU A 126 -10.12 -9.29 -8.53
CA LEU A 126 -11.19 -8.28 -8.57
C LEU A 126 -11.43 -7.78 -10.00
N TYR A 127 -10.36 -7.65 -10.80
CA TYR A 127 -10.43 -7.23 -12.20
C TYR A 127 -11.07 -8.29 -13.11
N GLN A 128 -10.79 -9.57 -12.86
CA GLN A 128 -11.34 -10.67 -13.66
C GLN A 128 -12.88 -10.79 -13.53
N MET A 129 -13.44 -10.48 -12.36
CA MET A 129 -14.89 -10.55 -12.14
C MET A 129 -15.67 -9.47 -12.91
N ASP A 130 -15.04 -8.33 -13.20
CA ASP A 130 -15.67 -7.26 -13.96
C ASP A 130 -15.60 -7.52 -15.48
N THR A 131 -14.54 -8.17 -16.00
CA THR A 131 -14.45 -8.54 -17.43
C THR A 131 -15.46 -9.62 -17.80
N ASP A 132 -15.61 -10.64 -16.95
CA ASP A 132 -16.53 -11.76 -17.19
C ASP A 132 -18.00 -11.26 -17.20
N ALA A 133 -18.34 -10.29 -16.34
CA ALA A 133 -19.66 -9.68 -16.30
C ALA A 133 -19.97 -8.79 -17.52
N VAL A 134 -18.95 -8.17 -18.14
CA VAL A 134 -19.13 -7.35 -19.35
C VAL A 134 -19.28 -8.26 -20.59
N GLU A 135 -18.57 -9.38 -20.64
CA GLU A 135 -18.68 -10.36 -21.73
C GLU A 135 -20.06 -11.05 -21.77
N ASP A 136 -20.63 -11.39 -20.61
CA ASP A 136 -21.98 -11.98 -20.51
C ASP A 136 -23.10 -11.04 -20.98
N VAL A 137 -22.92 -9.72 -20.79
CA VAL A 137 -23.87 -8.69 -21.26
C VAL A 137 -23.75 -8.44 -22.77
N ILE A 138 -22.58 -8.65 -23.36
CA ILE A 138 -22.34 -8.47 -24.80
C ILE A 138 -22.77 -9.71 -25.61
N SER A 139 -22.82 -10.89 -24.97
CA SER A 139 -23.21 -12.16 -25.58
C SER A 139 -24.73 -12.48 -25.47
N SER A 140 -25.48 -11.66 -24.74
CA SER A 140 -26.95 -11.76 -24.56
C SER A 140 -27.70 -10.81 -25.48
#